data_AF-A0A240E2N1-F1
#
_entry.id   AF-A0A240E2N1-F1
#
_cell.length_a   1.000
_cell.length_b   1.000
_cell.length_c   1.000
_cell.angle_alpha   90.00
_cell.angle_beta   90.00
_cell.angle_gamma   90.00
#
_symmetry.space_group_name_H-M   'P 1'
#
loop_
_entity.id
_entity.type
_entity.pdbx_description
1 polymer ?
#
loop_
_entity_poly.entity_id
_entity_poly.type
_entity_poly.pdbx_seq_one_letter_code
_entity_poly.pdbx_strand_id
1 'polypeptide(L)' 'MDNTLTVILGVVAILIPIIVGRLVWKHFDRYFGRNDEAYMDTLDFYLKKLGLTLLVAFVVLWIGISLVFYGSPNF' A
#
# COMPACT_ATOMS: atom_id res chain seq x y z
N MET A 1 7.42 22.64 -12.32
CA MET A 1 7.66 21.19 -12.46
C MET A 1 7.45 20.82 -13.91
N ASP A 2 8.39 20.13 -14.56
CA ASP A 2 8.18 19.65 -15.93
C ASP A 2 7.00 18.69 -15.94
N ASN A 3 6.05 18.88 -16.85
CA ASN A 3 4.82 18.09 -16.92
C ASN A 3 5.13 16.57 -17.02
N THR A 4 6.24 16.23 -17.67
CA THR A 4 6.79 14.88 -17.76
C THR A 4 7.14 14.27 -16.40
N LEU A 5 7.76 15.04 -15.48
CA LEU A 5 8.11 14.56 -14.13
C LEU A 5 6.85 14.28 -13.30
N THR A 6 5.83 15.15 -13.38
CA THR A 6 4.55 14.96 -12.70
C THR A 6 3.85 13.68 -13.16
N VAL A 7 3.83 13.43 -14.48
CA VAL A 7 3.23 12.22 -15.06
C VAL A 7 3.97 10.96 -14.60
N ILE A 8 5.30 10.96 -14.61
CA ILE A 8 6.10 9.82 -14.14
C ILE A 8 5.83 9.55 -12.65
N LEU A 9 5.84 10.59 -11.81
CA LEU A 9 5.57 10.47 -10.38
C LEU A 9 4.14 9.96 -10.11
N GLY A 10 3.16 10.39 -10.89
CA GLY A 10 1.77 9.91 -10.79
C GLY A 10 1.65 8.40 -11.10
N VAL A 11 2.29 7.94 -12.18
CA VAL A 11 2.31 6.50 -12.53
C VAL A 11 2.99 5.69 -11.43
N VAL A 12 4.13 6.15 -10.92
CA VAL A 12 4.86 5.50 -9.83
C VAL A 12 4.02 5.47 -8.55
N ALA A 13 3.33 6.57 -8.22
CA ALA A 13 2.46 6.67 -7.04
C ALA A 13 1.27 5.70 -7.07
N ILE A 14 0.80 5.29 -8.26
CA ILE A 14 -0.27 4.28 -8.40
C ILE A 14 0.30 2.85 -8.35
N LEU A 15 1.50 2.63 -8.90
CA LEU A 15 2.12 1.30 -8.96
C LEU A 15 2.67 0.85 -7.59
N ILE A 16 3.28 1.76 -6.82
CA ILE A 16 3.88 1.43 -5.53
C ILE A 16 2.87 0.80 -4.53
N PRO A 17 1.66 1.35 -4.32
CA PRO A 17 0.66 0.76 -3.42
C PRO A 17 0.32 -0.69 -3.76
N ILE A 18 0.31 -1.05 -5.05
CA ILE A 18 0.01 -2.42 -5.50
C ILE A 18 1.12 -3.39 -5.07
N ILE A 19 2.38 -2.99 -5.30
CA ILE A 19 3.55 -3.79 -4.94
C ILE A 19 3.68 -3.91 -3.42
N VAL A 20 3.54 -2.80 -2.70
CA VAL A 20 3.61 -2.77 -1.24
C VAL A 20 2.46 -3.57 -0.63
N GLY A 21 1.23 -3.45 -1.15
CA GLY A 21 0.10 -4.25 -0.71
C GLY A 21 0.37 -5.76 -0.83
N ARG A 22 0.97 -6.20 -1.94
CA ARG A 22 1.37 -7.60 -2.12
C ARG A 22 2.46 -8.04 -1.13
N LEU A 23 3.44 -7.17 -0.85
CA LEU A 23 4.49 -7.46 0.13
C LEU A 23 3.93 -7.57 1.54
N VAL A 24 3.06 -6.63 1.95
CA VAL A 24 2.37 -6.65 3.24
C VAL A 24 1.57 -7.94 3.37
N TRP A 25 0.85 -8.35 2.32
CA TRP A 25 0.06 -9.59 2.32
C TRP A 25 0.91 -10.82 2.62
N LYS A 26 2.05 -10.96 1.93
CA LYS A 26 2.99 -12.08 2.09
C LYS A 26 3.68 -12.06 3.46
N HIS A 27 4.02 -10.87 3.95
CA HIS A 27 4.74 -10.70 5.20
C HIS A 27 3.81 -10.82 6.42
N PHE A 28 2.54 -10.45 6.27
CA PHE A 28 1.50 -10.67 7.27
C PHE A 28 1.31 -12.15 7.55
N ASP A 29 1.26 -12.98 6.50
CA ASP A 29 1.15 -14.44 6.66
C ASP A 29 2.35 -15.02 7.42
N ARG A 30 3.54 -14.48 7.20
CA ARG A 30 4.75 -14.91 7.91
C ARG A 30 4.75 -14.50 9.38
N TYR A 31 4.29 -13.29 9.71
CA TYR A 31 4.31 -12.80 11.09
C TYR A 31 3.14 -13.28 11.95
N PHE A 32 1.95 -13.38 11.35
CA PHE A 32 0.71 -13.69 12.08
C PHE A 32 0.18 -15.10 11.84
N GLY A 33 0.67 -15.80 10.80
CA GLY A 33 0.15 -17.11 10.43
C GLY A 33 0.47 -18.25 11.40
N ARG A 34 1.41 -18.06 12.34
CA ARG A 34 1.72 -18.98 13.45
C ARG A 34 1.92 -20.47 13.07
N ASN A 35 2.04 -20.80 11.78
CA ASN A 35 1.92 -22.15 11.19
C ASN A 35 0.61 -22.88 11.55
N ASP A 36 -0.47 -22.14 11.85
CA ASP A 36 -1.78 -22.69 12.18
C ASP A 36 -2.77 -22.35 11.06
N GLU A 37 -2.93 -23.29 10.13
CA GLU A 37 -3.79 -23.15 8.96
C GLU A 37 -5.27 -22.93 9.34
N ALA A 38 -5.73 -23.49 10.45
CA ALA A 38 -7.12 -23.31 10.91
C ALA A 38 -7.36 -21.88 11.44
N TYR A 39 -6.36 -21.30 12.10
CA TYR A 39 -6.41 -19.89 12.51
C TYR A 39 -6.38 -18.95 11.29
N MET A 40 -5.57 -19.26 10.28
CA MET A 40 -5.48 -18.44 9.06
C MET A 40 -6.77 -18.41 8.24
N ASP A 41 -7.59 -19.46 8.33
CA ASP A 41 -8.86 -19.56 7.60
C ASP A 41 -10.06 -18.92 8.33
N THR A 42 -9.80 -18.27 9.48
CA THR A 42 -10.86 -17.60 10.25
C THR A 42 -11.19 -16.22 9.65
N LEU A 43 -12.47 -15.84 9.68
CA LEU A 43 -12.94 -14.53 9.19
C LEU A 43 -12.22 -13.34 9.85
N ASP A 44 -11.95 -13.42 11.16
CA ASP A 44 -11.21 -12.37 11.90
C ASP A 44 -9.79 -12.17 11.35
N PHE A 45 -9.12 -13.27 10.99
CA PHE A 45 -7.78 -13.23 10.42
C PHE A 45 -7.78 -12.57 9.04
N TYR A 46 -8.73 -12.97 8.19
CA TYR A 46 -8.93 -12.34 6.88
C TYR A 46 -9.25 -10.85 6.98
N LEU A 47 -10.14 -10.45 7.90
CA LEU A 47 -10.49 -9.05 8.12
C LEU A 47 -9.29 -8.23 8.63
N LYS A 48 -8.48 -8.77 9.54
CA LYS A 48 -7.23 -8.12 9.98
C LYS A 48 -6.25 -7.96 8.83
N LYS A 49 -6.09 -9.00 8.00
CA LYS A 49 -5.19 -9.00 6.85
C LYS A 49 -5.61 -7.98 5.80
N LEU A 50 -6.90 -7.93 5.48
CA LEU A 50 -7.50 -6.94 4.58
C LEU A 50 -7.37 -5.53 5.15
N GLY A 51 -7.72 -5.34 6.42
CA GLY A 51 -7.64 -4.05 7.09
C GLY A 51 -6.22 -3.48 7.11
N LEU A 52 -5.22 -4.31 7.44
CA LEU A 52 -3.82 -3.90 7.41
C LEU A 52 -3.35 -3.58 5.98
N THR A 53 -3.70 -4.42 5.01
CA THR A 53 -3.32 -4.17 3.61
C THR A 53 -3.93 -2.86 3.12
N LEU A 54 -5.22 -2.63 3.39
CA LEU A 54 -5.92 -1.41 3.01
C LEU A 54 -5.30 -0.18 3.68
N LEU A 55 -5.00 -0.26 4.98
CA LEU A 55 -4.39 0.83 5.73
C LEU A 55 -2.99 1.17 5.19
N VAL A 56 -2.15 0.17 4.96
CA VAL A 56 -0.81 0.42 4.40
C VAL A 56 -0.90 0.96 2.97
N ALA A 57 -1.74 0.36 2.12
CA ALA A 57 -1.94 0.86 0.75
C ALA A 57 -2.44 2.31 0.74
N PHE A 58 -3.36 2.65 1.64
CA PHE A 58 -3.87 4.01 1.80
C PHE A 58 -2.79 5.01 2.23
N VAL A 59 -1.96 4.65 3.23
CA VAL A 59 -0.83 5.49 3.67
C VAL A 59 0.19 5.69 2.56
N VAL A 60 0.52 4.64 1.82
CA VAL A 60 1.47 4.71 0.70
C VAL A 60 0.94 5.57 -0.44
N LEU A 61 -0.34 5.40 -0.78
CA LEU A 61 -1.01 6.22 -1.78
C LEU A 61 -1.07 7.69 -1.34
N TRP A 62 -1.38 7.95 -0.07
CA TRP A 62 -1.36 9.30 0.52
C TRP A 62 0.02 9.96 0.39
N ILE A 63 1.08 9.23 0.72
CA ILE A 63 2.46 9.72 0.57
C ILE A 63 2.79 9.97 -0.90
N GLY A 64 2.42 9.06 -1.80
CA GLY A 64 2.65 9.19 -3.25
C GLY A 64 1.95 10.43 -3.83
N ILE A 65 0.69 10.66 -3.45
CA ILE A 65 -0.07 11.85 -3.83
C ILE A 65 0.58 13.10 -3.24
N SER A 66 0.91 13.09 -1.94
CA SER A 66 1.57 14.23 -1.29
C SER A 66 2.87 14.61 -1.99
N LEU A 67 3.66 13.63 -2.41
CA LEU A 67 4.90 13.86 -3.17
C LEU A 67 4.64 14.48 -4.55
N VAL A 68 3.64 13.98 -5.28
CA VAL A 68 3.23 14.52 -6.59
C VAL A 68 2.80 15.99 -6.46
N PHE A 69 2.07 16.35 -5.41
CA PHE A 69 1.55 17.70 -5.22
C PHE A 69 2.49 18.66 -4.46
N TYR A 70 3.43 18.15 -3.65
CA TYR A 70 4.39 18.97 -2.90
C TYR A 70 5.41 19.68 -3.80
N GLY A 71 5.78 19.07 -4.93
CA GLY A 71 6.68 19.68 -5.92
C GLY A 71 5.99 20.64 -6.90
N SER A 72 4.65 20.68 -6.89
CA SER A 72 3.92 21.65 -7.71
C SER A 72 4.18 23.03 -7.11
N PRO A 73 4.78 23.98 -7.86
CA PRO A 73 4.84 25.34 -7.39
C PRO A 73 3.39 25.77 -7.13
N ASN A 74 3.19 26.35 -5.96
CA ASN A 74 1.89 26.75 -5.42
C ASN A 74 1.01 27.44 -6.47
N PHE A 75 -0.30 27.38 -6.24
CA PHE A 75 -1.28 28.34 -6.77
C PHE A 75 -0.71 29.75 -6.91
#